data_AF-A0A803R7T6-F1
#
_entry.id   AF-A0A803R7T6-F1
#
_cell.length_a   1.000
_cell.length_b   1.000
_cell.length_c   1.000
_cell.angle_alpha   90.00
_cell.angle_beta   90.00
_cell.angle_gamma   90.00
#
_symmetry.space_group_name_H-M   'P 1'
#
loop_
_entity.id
_entity.type
_entity.pdbx_description
1 polymer ?
#
loop_
_entity_poly.entity_id
_entity_poly.type
_entity_poly.pdbx_seq_one_letter_code
_entity_poly.pdbx_strand_id
1 'polypeptide(L)' 'MNSGSSSCASNSQTNSNSWLNQELDSTGEQKLKWVQKNYLIYNYCTDSKRFPQGYPLECTVA' A
#
# COMPACT_ATOMS: atom_id res chain seq x y z
N MET A 1 22.40 19.56 17.00
CA MET A 1 22.84 18.43 16.16
C MET A 1 22.48 17.15 16.88
N ASN A 2 21.48 16.40 16.40
CA ASN A 2 21.36 14.99 16.76
C ASN A 2 20.55 14.26 15.67
N SER A 3 21.28 13.74 14.68
CA SER A 3 20.70 12.90 13.62
C SER A 3 20.79 11.46 14.10
N GLY A 4 19.72 10.95 14.70
CA GLY A 4 19.57 9.53 15.00
C GLY A 4 19.45 8.74 13.70
N SER A 5 20.58 8.28 13.16
CA SER A 5 20.61 7.41 11.97
C SER A 5 20.24 5.99 12.38
N SER A 6 18.95 5.65 12.32
CA SER A 6 18.53 4.25 12.33
C SER A 6 18.80 3.65 10.96
N SER A 7 19.92 2.95 10.82
CA SER A 7 20.21 2.11 9.65
C SER A 7 19.41 0.81 9.78
N CYS A 8 18.22 0.78 9.21
CA CYS A 8 17.61 -0.50 8.85
C CYS A 8 18.50 -1.06 7.73
N ALA A 9 19.30 -2.09 8.03
CA ALA A 9 19.94 -2.85 6.98
C ALA A 9 18.82 -3.44 6.14
N SER A 10 18.54 -2.85 4.98
CA SER A 10 17.77 -3.49 3.93
C SER A 10 18.60 -4.68 3.48
N ASN A 11 18.58 -5.76 4.25
CA ASN A 11 18.87 -7.06 3.72
C ASN A 11 17.73 -7.29 2.73
N SER A 12 17.91 -6.80 1.51
CA SER A 12 17.11 -7.15 0.35
C SER A 12 17.44 -8.59 0.02
N GLN A 13 17.17 -9.48 0.98
CA GLN A 13 16.74 -10.82 0.67
C GLN A 13 15.46 -10.59 -0.11
N THR A 14 15.61 -10.54 -1.43
CA THR A 14 14.59 -10.97 -2.36
C THR A 14 14.34 -12.45 -2.09
N ASN A 15 13.89 -12.78 -0.89
CA ASN A 15 13.01 -13.90 -0.69
C ASN A 15 11.77 -13.48 -1.48
N SER A 16 11.75 -13.84 -2.76
CA SER A 16 10.51 -14.09 -3.47
C SER A 16 9.68 -14.89 -2.49
N ASN A 17 8.75 -14.22 -1.81
CA ASN A 17 7.95 -14.79 -0.74
C ASN A 17 7.08 -15.84 -1.40
N SER A 18 7.61 -17.04 -1.62
CA SER A 18 6.95 -18.11 -2.38
C SER A 18 5.67 -18.58 -1.69
N TRP A 19 5.50 -18.21 -0.43
CA TRP A 19 4.29 -18.40 0.34
C TRP A 19 3.19 -17.37 -0.01
N LEU A 20 3.56 -16.20 -0.57
CA LEU A 20 2.68 -15.09 -0.93
C LEU A 20 2.63 -14.91 -2.46
N ASN A 21 1.96 -15.84 -3.13
CA ASN A 21 1.74 -15.81 -4.58
C ASN A 21 0.24 -15.66 -4.94
N GLN A 22 -0.55 -15.11 -4.02
CA GLN A 22 -1.99 -14.92 -4.22
C GLN A 22 -2.26 -13.51 -4.71
N GLU A 23 -2.98 -13.41 -5.82
CA GLU A 23 -3.41 -12.15 -6.43
C GLU A 23 -4.89 -12.26 -6.81
N LEU A 24 -5.55 -11.10 -7.00
CA LEU A 24 -6.92 -11.07 -7.50
C LEU A 24 -6.93 -11.43 -8.98
N ASP A 25 -7.89 -12.25 -9.39
CA ASP A 25 -8.20 -12.38 -10.81
C ASP A 25 -8.90 -11.11 -11.33
N SER A 26 -9.00 -11.00 -12.66
CA SER A 26 -9.59 -9.82 -13.31
C SER A 26 -11.04 -9.56 -12.91
N THR A 27 -11.80 -10.61 -12.56
CA THR A 27 -13.19 -10.46 -12.13
C THR A 27 -13.25 -9.89 -10.70
N GLY A 28 -12.37 -10.36 -9.82
CA GLY A 28 -12.17 -9.86 -8.47
C GLY A 28 -11.78 -8.38 -8.48
N GLU A 29 -10.83 -8.00 -9.34
CA GLU A 29 -10.44 -6.59 -9.52
C GLU A 29 -11.61 -5.71 -9.97
N GLN A 30 -12.39 -6.15 -10.96
CA GLN A 30 -13.54 -5.40 -11.46
C GLN A 30 -14.61 -5.22 -10.38
N LYS A 31 -14.87 -6.27 -9.59
CA LYS A 31 -15.80 -6.20 -8.46
C LYS A 31 -15.31 -5.23 -7.39
N LEU A 32 -14.02 -5.27 -7.06
CA LEU A 32 -13.42 -4.33 -6.11
C LEU A 32 -13.55 -2.89 -6.59
N LYS A 33 -13.24 -2.61 -7.86
CA LYS A 33 -13.42 -1.28 -8.48
C LYS A 33 -14.88 -0.80 -8.42
N TRP A 34 -15.84 -1.70 -8.66
CA TRP A 34 -17.26 -1.36 -8.56
C TRP A 34 -17.67 -1.01 -7.12
N VAL A 35 -17.26 -1.80 -6.13
CA VAL A 35 -17.55 -1.51 -4.72
C VAL A 35 -16.88 -0.20 -4.30
N GLN A 36 -15.61 0.00 -4.68
CA GLN A 36 -14.89 1.24 -4.40
C GLN A 36 -15.61 2.46 -4.99
N LYS A 37 -16.15 2.36 -6.20
CA LYS A 37 -16.87 3.47 -6.84
C LYS A 37 -18.22 3.79 -6.20
N ASN A 38 -18.96 2.77 -5.76
CA ASN A 38 -20.36 2.93 -5.36
C ASN A 38 -20.57 3.03 -3.83
N TYR A 39 -19.66 2.45 -3.04
CA TYR A 39 -19.86 2.29 -1.60
C TYR A 39 -18.66 2.73 -0.74
N LEU A 40 -17.54 3.16 -1.33
CA LEU A 40 -16.40 3.66 -0.56
C LEU A 40 -16.69 5.06 -0.04
N ILE A 41 -16.87 5.16 1.27
CA ILE A 41 -17.12 6.44 1.95
C ILE A 41 -15.86 7.10 2.49
N TYR A 42 -14.77 6.33 2.63
CA TYR A 42 -13.50 6.83 3.14
C TYR A 42 -12.34 5.98 2.63
N ASN A 43 -11.27 6.64 2.18
CA ASN A 43 -10.04 6.02 1.77
C ASN A 43 -8.86 6.78 2.37
N TYR A 44 -8.12 6.12 3.27
CA TYR A 44 -6.96 6.72 3.94
C TYR A 44 -5.83 7.04 2.96
N CYS A 45 -5.69 6.25 1.88
CA CYS A 45 -4.67 6.49 0.85
C CYS A 45 -4.91 7.78 0.05
N THR A 46 -6.10 8.38 0.17
CA THR A 46 -6.44 9.67 -0.47
C THR A 46 -6.71 10.78 0.54
N ASP A 47 -6.52 10.50 1.84
CA ASP A 47 -6.76 11.46 2.91
C ASP A 47 -5.55 12.37 3.10
N SER A 48 -5.50 13.45 2.32
CA SER A 48 -4.44 14.45 2.37
C SER A 48 -4.40 15.23 3.69
N LYS A 49 -5.49 15.28 4.45
CA LYS A 49 -5.52 15.91 5.79
C LYS A 49 -4.78 15.06 6.80
N ARG A 50 -4.93 13.73 6.70
CA ARG A 50 -4.24 12.77 7.57
C ARG A 50 -2.76 12.63 7.20
N PHE A 51 -2.44 12.74 5.91
CA PHE A 51 -1.09 12.52 5.38
C PHE A 51 -0.52 13.76 4.66
N PRO A 52 -0.30 14.88 5.37
CA PRO A 52 0.19 16.12 4.75
C PRO A 52 1.63 16.01 4.24
N GLN A 53 2.40 15.03 4.71
CA GLN A 53 3.81 14.79 4.34
C GLN A 53 3.97 13.66 3.30
N GLY A 54 2.87 13.17 2.74
CA GLY A 54 2.87 12.05 1.80
C GLY A 54 2.22 10.79 2.37
N TYR A 55 1.77 9.93 1.45
CA TYR A 55 1.02 8.72 1.78
C TYR A 55 1.94 7.55 2.14
N PRO A 56 1.41 6.57 2.89
CA PRO A 56 2.08 5.31 3.10
C PRO A 56 2.47 4.60 1.78
N LEU A 57 3.56 3.84 1.78
CA LEU A 57 4.14 3.24 0.57
C LEU A 57 3.19 2.21 -0.08
N GLU A 58 2.40 1.51 0.70
CA GLU A 58 1.40 0.55 0.22
C GLU A 58 0.33 1.21 -0.67
N CYS A 59 0.08 2.51 -0.50
CA CYS A 59 -0.91 3.25 -1.28
C CYS A 59 -0.50 3.48 -2.74
N THR A 60 0.76 3.20 -3.10
CA THR A 60 1.23 3.26 -4.49
C THR A 60 0.90 2.00 -5.31
N VAL A 61 0.43 0.94 -4.65
CA VAL A 61 -0.05 -0.28 -5.27
C VAL A 61 -1.56 -0.12 -5.50
N ALA A 62 -1.91 0.62 -6.56
CA ALA A 62 -3.30 0.85 -6.97
C ALA A 62 -3.55 0.32 -8.40
#